data_AF-A0A7J0C3H3-F1
#
_entry.id   AF-A0A7J0C3H3-F1
#
_cell.length_a   1.000
_cell.length_b   1.000
_cell.length_c   1.000
_cell.angle_alpha   90.00
_cell.angle_beta   90.00
_cell.angle_gamma   90.00
#
_symmetry.space_group_name_H-M   'P 1'
#
loop_
_entity.id
_entity.type
_entity.pdbx_description
1 polymer ?
#
loop_
_entity_poly.entity_id
_entity_poly.type
_entity_poly.pdbx_seq_one_letter_code
_entity_poly.pdbx_strand_id
1 'polypeptide(L)'
;MKKLSARRRHPLAAVVVLLLALAATGGLYAVFAPAGKAQADETAQSLAIDEGKKLYSVGCASCHGTGGQGTTDGPSLAGVGSAAVDFQVGTGRMPAQQPGAQVPKKKVVYTQAEIDQLAAYVASLGAGPITPTEKQVSPDGADIARGGDLFRTNCAQCHNFTGEGGALTHGKYAPSLEDVSPKHIYEAMQTGPQSMPSFPDTTMPEQQKRDIIAYVKAVNGEDSASPGGLALGGLGPVSEGLFGWIFGLGALIAVAVWVAAHTAKAKKS
;
A
#
# COMPACT_ATOMS: atom_id res chain seq x y z
N MET A 1 -67.27 24.00 35.47
CA MET A 1 -66.75 23.44 34.18
C MET A 1 -66.63 24.44 33.01
N LYS A 2 -66.83 25.76 33.19
CA LYS A 2 -66.77 26.75 32.08
C LYS A 2 -65.38 27.35 31.77
N LYS A 3 -64.38 27.22 32.65
CA LYS A 3 -63.04 27.85 32.48
C LYS A 3 -62.11 27.12 31.50
N LEU A 4 -62.32 25.82 31.24
CA LEU A 4 -61.52 25.02 30.30
C LEU A 4 -61.92 25.25 28.83
N SER A 5 -63.16 25.69 28.57
CA SER A 5 -63.70 25.88 27.22
C SER A 5 -63.15 27.15 26.54
N ALA A 6 -62.90 28.23 27.30
CA ALA A 6 -62.37 29.48 26.77
C ALA A 6 -60.91 29.39 26.30
N ARG A 7 -60.10 28.51 26.91
CA ARG A 7 -58.69 28.30 26.54
C ARG A 7 -58.47 27.35 25.36
N ARG A 8 -59.48 26.58 24.94
CA ARG A 8 -59.40 25.68 23.77
C ARG A 8 -59.27 26.41 22.43
N ARG A 9 -59.62 27.69 22.37
CA ARG A 9 -59.62 28.51 21.14
C ARG A 9 -58.40 29.44 21.01
N HIS A 10 -57.42 29.33 21.90
CA HIS A 10 -56.22 30.17 21.87
C HIS A 10 -55.16 29.52 20.96
N PRO A 11 -54.53 30.25 20.02
CA PRO A 11 -53.60 29.68 19.03
C PRO A 11 -52.40 28.96 19.68
N LEU A 12 -51.99 29.39 20.88
CA LEU A 12 -50.93 28.73 21.66
C LEU A 12 -51.28 27.32 22.16
N ALA A 13 -52.57 26.96 22.26
CA ALA A 13 -52.98 25.62 22.67
C ALA A 13 -52.60 24.57 21.60
N ALA A 14 -52.66 24.94 20.31
CA ALA A 14 -52.24 24.07 19.21
C ALA A 14 -50.73 23.81 19.24
N VAL A 15 -49.93 24.84 19.55
CA VAL A 15 -48.46 24.73 19.66
C VAL A 15 -48.06 23.81 20.81
N VAL A 16 -48.70 23.95 21.97
CA VAL A 16 -48.42 23.11 23.14
C VAL A 16 -48.79 21.64 22.87
N VAL A 17 -49.93 21.39 22.22
CA VAL A 17 -50.34 20.02 21.85
C VAL A 17 -49.38 19.43 20.81
N LEU A 18 -48.94 20.21 19.82
CA LEU A 18 -47.97 19.77 18.82
C LEU A 18 -46.62 19.41 19.45
N LEU A 19 -46.11 20.24 20.38
CA LEU A 19 -44.85 19.97 21.10
C LEU A 19 -44.95 18.73 21.98
N LEU A 20 -46.07 18.54 22.67
CA LEU A 20 -46.32 17.32 23.46
C LEU A 20 -46.42 16.08 22.57
N ALA A 21 -47.07 16.20 21.41
CA ALA A 21 -47.17 15.12 20.44
C ALA A 21 -45.79 14.77 19.86
N LEU A 22 -44.99 15.76 19.43
CA LEU A 22 -43.63 15.55 18.93
C LEU A 22 -42.71 14.94 20.00
N ALA A 23 -42.80 15.41 21.25
CA ALA A 23 -42.02 14.88 22.35
C ALA A 23 -42.44 13.42 22.68
N ALA A 24 -43.73 13.12 22.65
CA ALA A 24 -44.23 11.77 22.86
C ALA A 24 -43.82 10.83 21.72
N THR A 25 -43.94 11.24 20.46
CA THR A 25 -43.51 10.44 19.31
C THR A 25 -42.00 10.29 19.24
N GLY A 26 -41.23 11.34 19.59
CA GLY A 26 -39.77 11.30 19.65
C GLY A 26 -39.25 10.44 20.81
N GLY A 27 -39.90 10.51 21.97
CA GLY A 27 -39.59 9.67 23.13
C GLY A 27 -39.94 8.20 22.90
N LEU A 28 -41.11 7.91 22.32
CA LEU A 28 -41.49 6.55 21.93
C LEU A 28 -40.55 6.02 20.84
N TYR A 29 -40.18 6.84 19.85
CA TYR A 29 -39.19 6.44 18.85
C TYR A 29 -37.82 6.17 19.47
N ALA A 30 -37.35 6.97 20.43
CA ALA A 30 -36.06 6.71 21.10
C ALA A 30 -36.06 5.41 21.94
N VAL A 31 -37.20 5.03 22.53
CA VAL A 31 -37.33 3.81 23.33
C VAL A 31 -37.50 2.55 22.45
N PHE A 32 -38.18 2.67 21.31
CA PHE A 32 -38.45 1.55 20.40
C PHE A 32 -37.54 1.53 19.16
N ALA A 33 -36.67 2.53 18.98
CA ALA A 33 -35.68 2.52 17.92
C ALA A 33 -34.74 1.33 18.14
N PRO A 34 -34.60 0.44 17.16
CA PRO A 34 -33.63 -0.64 17.27
C PRO A 34 -32.24 -0.03 17.45
N ALA A 35 -31.59 -0.32 18.57
CA ALA A 35 -30.18 -0.03 18.82
C ALA A 35 -29.32 -0.91 17.89
N GLY A 36 -29.30 -0.57 16.60
CA GLY A 36 -28.76 -1.42 15.54
C GLY A 36 -27.28 -1.23 15.21
N LYS A 37 -26.49 -0.48 15.98
CA LYS A 37 -25.09 -0.15 15.59
C LYS A 37 -24.14 -0.09 16.79
N ALA A 38 -23.60 -1.25 17.18
CA ALA A 38 -22.33 -1.39 17.92
C ALA A 38 -22.00 -2.87 18.19
N GLN A 39 -23.00 -3.67 18.59
CA GLN A 39 -22.76 -5.00 19.15
C GLN A 39 -22.34 -6.06 18.10
N ALA A 40 -22.77 -5.92 16.84
CA ALA A 40 -22.37 -6.82 15.75
C ALA A 40 -20.91 -6.58 15.30
N ASP A 41 -20.45 -5.32 15.35
CA ASP A 41 -19.10 -4.92 14.94
C ASP A 41 -18.05 -5.40 15.95
N GLU A 42 -18.32 -5.22 17.25
CA GLU A 42 -17.43 -5.72 18.31
C GLU A 42 -17.29 -7.25 18.28
N THR A 43 -18.39 -7.96 18.01
CA THR A 43 -18.36 -9.44 17.92
C THR A 43 -17.59 -9.91 16.69
N ALA A 44 -17.75 -9.25 15.54
CA ALA A 44 -17.00 -9.58 14.34
C ALA A 44 -15.50 -9.30 14.49
N GLN A 45 -15.16 -8.16 15.12
CA GLN A 45 -13.77 -7.80 15.41
C GLN A 45 -13.12 -8.74 16.42
N SER A 46 -13.84 -9.15 17.47
CA SER A 46 -13.32 -10.12 18.45
C SER A 46 -13.06 -11.49 17.80
N LEU A 47 -13.97 -11.94 16.93
CA LEU A 47 -13.79 -13.19 16.17
C LEU A 47 -12.57 -13.12 15.23
N ALA A 48 -12.36 -11.98 14.54
CA ALA A 48 -11.20 -11.81 13.67
C ALA A 48 -9.88 -11.84 14.44
N ILE A 49 -9.84 -11.22 15.63
CA ILE A 49 -8.67 -11.25 16.52
C ILE A 49 -8.38 -12.67 17.01
N ASP A 50 -9.42 -13.41 17.41
CA ASP A 50 -9.28 -14.78 17.92
C ASP A 50 -8.78 -15.75 16.84
N GLU A 51 -9.30 -15.66 15.61
CA GLU A 51 -8.80 -16.47 14.50
C GLU A 51 -7.39 -16.04 14.07
N GLY A 52 -7.12 -14.74 14.04
CA GLY A 52 -5.79 -14.19 13.80
C GLY A 52 -4.76 -14.71 14.81
N LYS A 53 -5.12 -14.83 16.08
CA LYS A 53 -4.27 -15.38 17.13
C LYS A 53 -3.91 -16.84 16.89
N LYS A 54 -4.85 -17.65 16.38
CA LYS A 54 -4.58 -19.07 16.04
C LYS A 54 -3.59 -19.18 14.89
N LEU A 55 -3.81 -18.42 13.82
CA LEU A 55 -2.88 -18.35 12.68
C LEU A 55 -1.48 -17.89 13.13
N TYR A 56 -1.43 -16.84 13.96
CA TYR A 56 -0.20 -16.29 14.52
C TYR A 56 0.59 -17.32 15.33
N SER A 57 -0.11 -18.10 16.15
CA SER A 57 0.48 -19.11 17.03
C SER A 57 1.20 -20.21 16.25
N VAL A 58 0.74 -20.50 15.02
CA VAL A 58 1.33 -21.52 14.14
C VAL A 58 2.42 -20.94 13.25
N GLY A 59 2.22 -19.74 12.69
CA GLY A 59 3.08 -19.20 11.64
C GLY A 59 4.13 -18.17 12.08
N CYS A 60 3.97 -17.56 13.25
CA CYS A 60 4.72 -16.34 13.61
C CYS A 60 5.35 -16.40 15.01
N ALA A 61 4.70 -17.09 15.96
CA ALA A 61 5.06 -17.07 17.36
C ALA A 61 6.48 -17.60 17.67
N SER A 62 7.04 -18.47 16.82
CA SER A 62 8.40 -18.99 17.00
C SER A 62 9.46 -17.89 16.94
N CYS A 63 9.31 -16.92 16.03
CA CYS A 63 10.24 -15.80 15.87
C CYS A 63 9.78 -14.53 16.60
N HIS A 64 8.48 -14.28 16.66
CA HIS A 64 7.94 -13.03 17.24
C HIS A 64 7.44 -13.18 18.68
N GLY A 65 7.58 -14.38 19.27
CA GLY A 65 7.09 -14.68 20.61
C GLY A 65 5.58 -14.93 20.64
N THR A 66 5.09 -15.62 21.66
CA THR A 66 3.67 -16.03 21.77
C THR A 66 2.67 -14.86 21.84
N GLY A 67 3.12 -13.69 22.30
CA GLY A 67 2.33 -12.46 22.40
C GLY A 67 2.84 -11.32 21.52
N GLY A 68 3.72 -11.57 20.55
CA GLY A 68 4.28 -10.53 19.68
C GLY A 68 5.35 -9.66 20.32
N GLN A 69 5.89 -10.04 21.48
CA GLN A 69 6.93 -9.30 22.20
C GLN A 69 8.31 -9.34 21.53
N GLY A 70 8.50 -10.18 20.52
CA GLY A 70 9.78 -10.43 19.86
C GLY A 70 10.66 -11.45 20.58
N THR A 71 11.63 -11.99 19.86
CA THR A 71 12.70 -12.86 20.38
C THR A 71 14.05 -12.42 19.77
N THR A 72 15.11 -13.21 19.95
CA THR A 72 16.36 -13.03 19.22
C THR A 72 16.23 -13.28 17.71
N ASP A 73 15.21 -14.05 17.32
CA ASP A 73 15.02 -14.51 15.94
C ASP A 73 14.01 -13.63 15.16
N GLY A 74 13.30 -12.74 15.84
CA GLY A 74 12.35 -11.83 15.23
C GLY A 74 12.03 -10.61 16.11
N PRO A 75 11.82 -9.43 15.51
CA PRO A 75 11.53 -8.21 16.27
C PRO A 75 10.16 -8.27 16.96
N SER A 76 9.94 -7.36 17.91
CA SER A 76 8.61 -7.13 18.47
C SER A 76 7.62 -6.68 17.37
N LEU A 77 6.39 -7.16 17.47
CA LEU A 77 5.26 -6.75 16.63
C LEU A 77 4.33 -5.77 17.36
N ALA A 78 4.61 -5.43 18.62
CA ALA A 78 3.84 -4.41 19.33
C ALA A 78 3.98 -3.05 18.61
N GLY A 79 2.86 -2.48 18.17
CA GLY A 79 2.81 -1.17 17.54
C GLY A 79 3.22 -1.10 16.06
N VAL A 80 3.50 -2.24 15.41
CA VAL A 80 3.78 -2.24 13.95
C VAL A 80 2.53 -1.96 13.11
N GLY A 81 1.35 -2.25 13.66
CA GLY A 81 0.05 -1.97 13.04
C GLY A 81 -0.40 -2.97 11.98
N SER A 82 -1.67 -2.89 11.57
CA SER A 82 -2.26 -3.80 10.58
C SER A 82 -1.70 -3.59 9.17
N ALA A 83 -1.33 -2.35 8.79
CA ALA A 83 -0.72 -2.08 7.49
C ALA A 83 0.60 -2.82 7.28
N ALA A 84 1.41 -2.97 8.34
CA ALA A 84 2.68 -3.67 8.23
C ALA A 84 2.46 -5.18 8.02
N VAL A 85 1.45 -5.76 8.67
CA VAL A 85 1.10 -7.17 8.49
C VAL A 85 0.54 -7.41 7.09
N ASP A 86 -0.41 -6.58 6.65
CA ASP A 86 -0.98 -6.70 5.31
C ASP A 86 0.11 -6.59 4.23
N PHE A 87 1.00 -5.61 4.34
CA PHE A 87 2.11 -5.47 3.41
C PHE A 87 3.06 -6.67 3.46
N GLN A 88 3.56 -7.05 4.64
CA GLN A 88 4.60 -8.09 4.74
C GLN A 88 4.05 -9.46 4.36
N VAL A 89 2.83 -9.80 4.78
CA VAL A 89 2.22 -11.11 4.51
C VAL A 89 1.56 -11.13 3.12
N GLY A 90 0.87 -10.06 2.72
CA GLY A 90 0.21 -9.92 1.41
C GLY A 90 1.18 -9.77 0.24
N THR A 91 2.40 -9.28 0.48
CA THR A 91 3.50 -9.38 -0.51
C THR A 91 4.29 -10.69 -0.40
N GLY A 92 3.91 -11.56 0.53
CA GLY A 92 4.52 -12.87 0.76
C GLY A 92 5.87 -12.81 1.46
N ARG A 93 6.44 -11.65 1.78
CA ARG A 93 7.74 -11.55 2.49
C ARG A 93 7.72 -12.31 3.81
N MET A 94 6.65 -12.11 4.58
CA MET A 94 6.39 -12.85 5.81
C MET A 94 5.36 -13.97 5.58
N PRO A 95 5.49 -15.10 6.29
CA PRO A 95 6.54 -15.47 7.25
C PRO A 95 7.88 -15.74 6.54
N ALA A 96 9.00 -15.19 7.01
CA ALA A 96 10.30 -15.42 6.38
C ALA A 96 10.77 -16.87 6.56
N GLN A 97 11.40 -17.46 5.53
CA GLN A 97 11.97 -18.82 5.63
C GLN A 97 13.30 -18.84 6.39
N GLN A 98 14.11 -17.81 6.21
CA GLN A 98 15.40 -17.66 6.87
C GLN A 98 15.72 -16.16 7.00
N PRO A 99 16.43 -15.75 8.06
CA PRO A 99 17.03 -14.43 8.13
C PRO A 99 18.04 -14.22 7.00
N GLY A 100 18.18 -12.97 6.55
CA GLY A 100 19.12 -12.59 5.51
C GLY A 100 19.29 -11.08 5.45
N ALA A 101 20.06 -10.59 4.49
CA ALA A 101 20.23 -9.15 4.29
C ALA A 101 18.88 -8.43 4.10
N GLN A 102 17.96 -9.09 3.39
CA GLN A 102 16.62 -8.60 3.06
C GLN A 102 15.72 -9.80 2.78
N VAL A 103 14.45 -9.70 3.19
CA VAL A 103 13.46 -10.74 2.94
C VAL A 103 12.83 -10.50 1.56
N PRO A 104 13.02 -11.39 0.57
CA PRO A 104 12.50 -11.20 -0.78
C PRO A 104 10.98 -11.44 -0.84
N LYS A 105 10.34 -10.90 -1.89
CA LYS A 105 8.98 -11.30 -2.28
C LYS A 105 8.98 -12.80 -2.60
N LYS A 106 7.95 -13.51 -2.13
CA LYS A 106 7.71 -14.91 -2.48
C LYS A 106 6.21 -15.14 -2.68
N LYS A 107 5.83 -16.36 -3.04
CA LYS A 107 4.42 -16.73 -3.16
C LYS A 107 3.72 -16.53 -1.82
N VAL A 108 2.61 -15.81 -1.86
CA VAL A 108 1.72 -15.61 -0.71
C VAL A 108 1.14 -16.95 -0.28
N VAL A 109 1.20 -17.24 1.02
CA VAL A 109 0.76 -18.53 1.59
C VAL A 109 -0.57 -18.42 2.35
N TYR A 110 -0.99 -17.20 2.69
CA TYR A 110 -2.26 -16.92 3.35
C TYR A 110 -3.25 -16.29 2.36
N THR A 111 -4.53 -16.55 2.55
CA THR A 111 -5.61 -15.85 1.86
C THR A 111 -5.76 -14.43 2.40
N GLN A 112 -6.41 -13.53 1.65
CA GLN A 112 -6.62 -12.16 2.13
C GLN A 112 -7.40 -12.13 3.45
N ALA A 113 -8.40 -13.01 3.63
CA ALA A 113 -9.17 -13.09 4.87
C ALA A 113 -8.30 -13.49 6.07
N GLU A 114 -7.35 -14.42 5.90
CA GLU A 114 -6.40 -14.82 6.93
C GLU A 114 -5.38 -13.70 7.22
N ILE A 115 -4.97 -12.94 6.19
CA ILE A 115 -4.12 -11.76 6.35
C ILE A 115 -4.84 -10.69 7.18
N ASP A 116 -6.11 -10.42 6.88
CA ASP A 116 -6.92 -9.44 7.61
C ASP A 116 -7.10 -9.87 9.08
N GLN A 117 -7.29 -11.16 9.35
CA GLN A 117 -7.34 -11.72 10.71
C GLN A 117 -6.00 -11.57 11.45
N LEU A 118 -4.89 -11.93 10.80
CA LEU A 118 -3.54 -11.74 11.36
C LEU A 118 -3.28 -10.25 11.67
N ALA A 119 -3.66 -9.37 10.74
CA ALA A 119 -3.50 -7.94 10.87
C ALA A 119 -4.34 -7.37 12.02
N ALA A 120 -5.59 -7.85 12.19
CA ALA A 120 -6.45 -7.50 13.32
C ALA A 120 -5.86 -7.96 14.65
N TYR A 121 -5.33 -9.18 14.73
CA TYR A 121 -4.67 -9.67 15.94
C TYR A 121 -3.45 -8.82 16.29
N VAL A 122 -2.55 -8.56 15.35
CA VAL A 122 -1.35 -7.74 15.62
C VAL A 122 -1.70 -6.29 15.99
N ALA A 123 -2.72 -5.71 15.35
CA ALA A 123 -3.22 -4.38 15.72
C ALA A 123 -3.80 -4.34 17.15
N SER A 124 -4.28 -5.46 17.68
CA SER A 124 -4.73 -5.56 19.08
C SER A 124 -3.58 -5.54 20.10
N LEU A 125 -2.35 -5.81 19.67
CA LEU A 125 -1.16 -5.83 20.53
C LEU A 125 -0.60 -4.43 20.82
N GLY A 126 -1.01 -3.42 20.04
CA GLY A 126 -0.61 -2.03 20.25
C GLY A 126 -1.00 -1.11 19.09
N ALA A 127 -1.06 0.20 19.38
CA ALA A 127 -1.36 1.21 18.37
C ALA A 127 -0.24 1.29 17.32
N GLY A 128 -0.62 1.25 16.05
CA GLY A 128 0.29 1.34 14.92
C GLY A 128 -0.45 1.74 13.64
N PRO A 129 0.27 1.89 12.52
CA PRO A 129 -0.35 2.23 11.25
C PRO A 129 -1.41 1.22 10.80
N ILE A 130 -2.57 1.73 10.40
CA ILE A 130 -3.69 0.90 9.96
C ILE A 130 -3.67 0.68 8.46
N THR A 131 -4.14 -0.49 8.03
CA THR A 131 -4.40 -0.82 6.62
C THR A 131 -5.24 0.29 5.96
N PRO A 132 -4.79 0.87 4.83
CA PRO A 132 -5.51 1.97 4.20
C PRO A 132 -6.81 1.48 3.58
N THR A 133 -7.82 2.35 3.58
CA THR A 133 -9.10 2.06 2.91
C THR A 133 -8.97 2.24 1.39
N GLU A 134 -9.89 1.63 0.63
CA GLU A 134 -9.92 1.75 -0.84
C GLU A 134 -9.92 3.21 -1.32
N LYS A 135 -10.58 4.10 -0.59
CA LYS A 135 -10.63 5.53 -0.91
C LYS A 135 -9.26 6.20 -0.83
N GLN A 136 -8.45 5.81 0.17
CA GLN A 136 -7.14 6.42 0.41
C GLN A 136 -6.09 5.99 -0.61
N VAL A 137 -6.33 4.89 -1.32
CA VAL A 137 -5.44 4.34 -2.34
C VAL A 137 -5.95 4.58 -3.77
N SER A 138 -7.18 5.12 -3.92
CA SER A 138 -7.75 5.44 -5.23
C SER A 138 -6.92 6.55 -5.91
N PRO A 139 -6.67 6.45 -7.23
CA PRO A 139 -6.02 7.51 -7.99
C PRO A 139 -6.93 8.73 -8.27
N ASP A 140 -8.20 8.72 -7.87
CA ASP A 140 -9.19 9.75 -8.25
C ASP A 140 -8.89 11.15 -7.69
N GLY A 141 -8.40 12.07 -8.54
CA GLY A 141 -7.97 13.39 -8.06
C GLY A 141 -6.57 13.39 -7.47
N ALA A 142 -5.74 12.42 -7.85
CA ALA A 142 -4.29 12.48 -7.71
C ALA A 142 -3.67 13.38 -8.80
N ASP A 143 -2.62 14.10 -8.43
CA ASP A 143 -1.79 14.90 -9.35
C ASP A 143 -0.51 14.14 -9.68
N ILE A 144 -0.45 13.59 -10.90
CA ILE A 144 0.70 12.80 -11.38
C ILE A 144 1.98 13.63 -11.45
N ALA A 145 1.89 14.91 -11.84
CA ALA A 145 3.06 15.77 -11.98
C ALA A 145 3.67 16.03 -10.59
N ARG A 146 2.83 16.41 -9.62
CA ARG A 146 3.24 16.55 -8.22
C ARG A 146 3.77 15.25 -7.63
N GLY A 147 3.12 14.13 -7.95
CA GLY A 147 3.57 12.79 -7.55
C GLY A 147 4.97 12.47 -8.04
N GLY A 148 5.28 12.84 -9.29
CA GLY A 148 6.61 12.70 -9.87
C GLY A 148 7.67 13.54 -9.15
N ASP A 149 7.35 14.78 -8.78
CA ASP A 149 8.28 15.62 -8.01
C ASP A 149 8.56 15.01 -6.65
N LEU A 150 7.50 14.61 -5.93
CA LEU A 150 7.61 13.96 -4.62
C LEU A 150 8.41 12.66 -4.68
N PHE A 151 8.18 11.83 -5.70
CA PHE A 151 8.88 10.57 -5.89
C PHE A 151 10.36 10.81 -6.20
N ARG A 152 10.69 11.77 -7.06
CA ARG A 152 12.09 12.10 -7.38
C ARG A 152 12.86 12.63 -6.18
N THR A 153 12.23 13.43 -5.34
CA THR A 153 12.89 13.98 -4.15
C THR A 153 13.04 12.96 -3.01
N ASN A 154 12.09 12.03 -2.85
CA ASN A 154 12.03 11.16 -1.67
C ASN A 154 12.34 9.68 -1.93
N CYS A 155 12.12 9.17 -3.14
CA CYS A 155 12.09 7.73 -3.42
C CYS A 155 13.10 7.30 -4.49
N ALA A 156 13.32 8.13 -5.52
CA ALA A 156 14.13 7.77 -6.69
C ALA A 156 15.59 7.48 -6.38
N GLN A 157 16.11 8.00 -5.26
CA GLN A 157 17.47 7.70 -4.79
C GLN A 157 17.69 6.20 -4.53
N CYS A 158 16.63 5.47 -4.18
CA CYS A 158 16.67 4.03 -3.97
C CYS A 158 15.96 3.28 -5.10
N HIS A 159 14.78 3.74 -5.51
CA HIS A 159 13.91 3.02 -6.45
C HIS A 159 14.13 3.38 -7.93
N ASN A 160 15.12 4.20 -8.27
CA ASN A 160 15.31 4.77 -9.62
C ASN A 160 14.15 5.72 -10.02
N PHE A 161 14.29 6.50 -11.09
CA PHE A 161 13.36 7.55 -11.51
C PHE A 161 11.98 7.03 -11.94
N THR A 162 11.94 5.85 -12.55
CA THR A 162 10.71 5.17 -12.95
C THR A 162 10.30 4.08 -11.99
N GLY A 163 11.02 3.81 -10.90
CA GLY A 163 10.63 2.76 -9.96
C GLY A 163 11.23 1.37 -10.23
N GLU A 164 12.22 1.23 -11.12
CA GLU A 164 12.87 -0.06 -11.44
C GLU A 164 13.61 -0.72 -10.27
N GLY A 165 13.85 0.02 -9.18
CA GLY A 165 14.65 -0.44 -8.06
C GLY A 165 16.14 -0.14 -8.22
N GLY A 166 16.94 -0.63 -7.27
CA GLY A 166 18.35 -0.32 -7.19
C GLY A 166 19.09 -1.10 -6.11
N ALA A 167 20.41 -1.23 -6.25
CA ALA A 167 21.23 -1.91 -5.26
C ALA A 167 21.50 -1.00 -4.05
N LEU A 168 21.44 -1.57 -2.84
CA LEU A 168 21.79 -0.91 -1.58
C LEU A 168 23.02 -1.60 -0.95
N THR A 169 23.55 -0.99 0.11
CA THR A 169 24.68 -1.53 0.88
C THR A 169 24.35 -2.88 1.51
N HIS A 170 25.38 -3.71 1.73
CA HIS A 170 25.28 -4.99 2.45
C HIS A 170 24.32 -6.02 1.83
N GLY A 171 24.23 -6.06 0.49
CA GLY A 171 23.40 -7.05 -0.22
C GLY A 171 21.90 -6.79 -0.18
N LYS A 172 21.49 -5.61 0.30
CA LYS A 172 20.11 -5.13 0.24
C LYS A 172 19.84 -4.49 -1.11
N TYR A 173 18.56 -4.32 -1.45
CA TYR A 173 18.12 -3.67 -2.67
C TYR A 173 16.73 -3.06 -2.51
N ALA A 174 16.48 -1.99 -3.26
CA ALA A 174 15.16 -1.46 -3.47
C ALA A 174 14.52 -2.32 -4.57
N PRO A 175 13.37 -2.96 -4.30
CA PRO A 175 12.68 -3.73 -5.32
C PRO A 175 12.12 -2.80 -6.41
N SER A 176 11.89 -3.37 -7.61
CA SER A 176 11.04 -2.74 -8.61
C SER A 176 9.63 -2.51 -8.05
N LEU A 177 9.02 -1.41 -8.48
CA LEU A 177 7.65 -1.03 -8.17
C LEU A 177 6.67 -1.45 -9.29
N GLU A 178 7.16 -2.16 -10.31
CA GLU A 178 6.35 -2.83 -11.32
C GLU A 178 5.38 -3.82 -10.67
N ASP A 179 4.13 -3.84 -11.16
CA ASP A 179 3.07 -4.74 -10.71
C ASP A 179 2.81 -4.73 -9.18
N VAL A 180 3.11 -3.62 -8.51
CA VAL A 180 2.77 -3.43 -7.10
C VAL A 180 1.42 -2.75 -6.98
N SER A 181 0.52 -3.34 -6.19
CA SER A 181 -0.81 -2.78 -5.97
C SER A 181 -0.73 -1.41 -5.27
N PRO A 182 -1.63 -0.46 -5.58
CA PRO A 182 -1.73 0.83 -4.89
C PRO A 182 -1.75 0.72 -3.36
N LYS A 183 -2.47 -0.29 -2.85
CA LYS A 183 -2.52 -0.61 -1.42
C LYS A 183 -1.14 -0.89 -0.84
N HIS A 184 -0.39 -1.81 -1.45
CA HIS A 184 0.94 -2.15 -0.96
C HIS A 184 1.94 -1.00 -1.11
N ILE A 185 1.82 -0.13 -2.14
CA ILE A 185 2.66 1.08 -2.24
C ILE A 185 2.36 2.04 -1.09
N TYR A 186 1.07 2.27 -0.77
CA TYR A 186 0.67 3.09 0.36
C TYR A 186 1.21 2.55 1.69
N GLU A 187 1.05 1.26 1.93
CA GLU A 187 1.51 0.61 3.15
C GLU A 187 3.03 0.60 3.26
N ALA A 188 3.76 0.42 2.14
CA ALA A 188 5.22 0.52 2.12
C ALA A 188 5.67 1.92 2.56
N MET A 189 5.06 2.97 2.00
CA MET A 189 5.33 4.34 2.43
C MET A 189 4.99 4.53 3.91
N GLN A 190 3.82 4.06 4.35
CA GLN A 190 3.34 4.26 5.71
C GLN A 190 4.17 3.53 6.78
N THR A 191 4.67 2.34 6.47
CA THR A 191 5.30 1.43 7.45
C THR A 191 6.82 1.39 7.36
N GLY A 192 7.40 1.74 6.21
CA GLY A 192 8.85 1.70 6.00
C GLY A 192 9.42 0.27 6.09
N PRO A 193 9.11 -0.62 5.13
CA PRO A 193 9.51 -2.01 5.21
C PRO A 193 11.04 -2.18 5.07
N GLN A 194 11.59 -3.00 5.96
CA GLN A 194 13.01 -3.39 5.96
C GLN A 194 13.98 -2.21 6.11
N SER A 195 14.55 -1.72 5.00
CA SER A 195 15.50 -0.59 5.01
C SER A 195 14.91 0.69 4.41
N MET A 196 13.65 0.63 3.96
CA MET A 196 12.92 1.79 3.51
C MET A 196 12.50 2.63 4.73
N PRO A 197 12.75 3.95 4.76
CA PRO A 197 12.25 4.80 5.83
C PRO A 197 10.71 4.87 5.80
N SER A 198 10.09 5.14 6.96
CA SER A 198 8.64 5.34 7.03
C SER A 198 8.25 6.80 6.76
N PHE A 199 7.15 6.96 6.03
CA PHE A 199 6.51 8.21 5.66
C PHE A 199 5.07 8.19 6.18
N PRO A 200 4.85 8.37 7.50
CA PRO A 200 3.50 8.43 8.06
C PRO A 200 2.71 9.62 7.53
N ASP A 201 1.39 9.59 7.66
CA ASP A 201 0.50 10.68 7.20
C ASP A 201 0.84 12.06 7.82
N THR A 202 1.56 12.08 8.94
CA THR A 202 2.07 13.31 9.56
C THR A 202 3.21 13.97 8.80
N THR A 203 4.01 13.20 8.05
CA THR A 203 5.13 13.71 7.24
C THR A 203 4.79 13.74 5.75
N MET A 204 4.03 12.74 5.28
CA MET A 204 3.56 12.61 3.92
C MET A 204 2.05 12.34 3.94
N PRO A 205 1.22 13.39 3.92
CA PRO A 205 -0.23 13.27 3.97
C PRO A 205 -0.79 12.36 2.87
N GLU A 206 -1.96 11.77 3.13
CA GLU A 206 -2.66 10.86 2.22
C GLU A 206 -2.67 11.33 0.76
N GLN A 207 -2.97 12.61 0.50
CA GLN A 207 -3.00 13.15 -0.87
C GLN A 207 -1.64 13.02 -1.57
N GLN A 208 -0.53 13.27 -0.87
CA GLN A 208 0.81 13.14 -1.44
C GLN A 208 1.14 11.69 -1.77
N LYS A 209 0.69 10.74 -0.93
CA LYS A 209 0.84 9.31 -1.20
C LYS A 209 0.05 8.90 -2.44
N ARG A 210 -1.17 9.41 -2.59
CA ARG A 210 -2.02 9.16 -3.77
C ARG A 210 -1.38 9.73 -5.04
N ASP A 211 -0.82 10.93 -4.97
CA ASP A 211 -0.06 11.55 -6.06
C ASP A 211 1.14 10.66 -6.47
N ILE A 212 1.92 10.17 -5.50
CA ILE A 212 3.05 9.26 -5.74
C ILE A 212 2.58 7.94 -6.37
N ILE A 213 1.52 7.32 -5.85
CA ILE A 213 0.95 6.08 -6.39
C ILE A 213 0.51 6.28 -7.85
N ALA A 214 -0.16 7.39 -8.15
CA ALA A 214 -0.58 7.72 -9.50
C ALA A 214 0.62 7.92 -10.43
N TYR A 215 1.69 8.56 -9.95
CA TYR A 215 2.94 8.68 -10.69
C TYR A 215 3.57 7.32 -10.98
N VAL A 216 3.77 6.47 -9.97
CA VAL A 216 4.38 5.14 -10.12
C VAL A 216 3.58 4.31 -11.12
N LYS A 217 2.25 4.30 -11.02
CA LYS A 217 1.38 3.61 -11.99
C LYS A 217 1.53 4.16 -13.41
N ALA A 218 1.73 5.46 -13.57
CA ALA A 218 1.91 6.07 -14.88
C ALA A 218 3.25 5.74 -15.53
N VAL A 219 4.33 5.58 -14.75
CA VAL A 219 5.69 5.37 -15.28
C VAL A 219 6.20 3.92 -15.18
N ASN A 220 5.55 3.06 -14.41
CA ASN A 220 5.92 1.67 -14.14
C ASN A 220 4.70 0.74 -14.03
N GLY A 221 3.56 1.15 -14.61
CA GLY A 221 2.40 0.27 -14.73
C GLY A 221 2.49 -0.61 -15.98
N GLU A 222 1.69 -1.67 -16.03
CA GLU A 222 1.57 -2.56 -17.21
C GLU A 222 1.25 -1.79 -18.51
N ASP A 223 0.46 -0.72 -18.40
CA ASP A 223 0.07 0.15 -19.53
C ASP A 223 1.06 1.28 -19.81
N SER A 224 2.21 1.33 -19.11
CA SER A 224 3.17 2.41 -19.29
C SER A 224 3.84 2.33 -20.67
N ALA A 225 3.67 3.39 -21.45
CA ALA A 225 4.33 3.50 -22.74
C ALA A 225 5.82 3.79 -22.55
N SER A 226 6.66 3.25 -23.45
CA SER A 226 8.06 3.63 -23.58
C SER A 226 8.26 4.48 -24.85
N PRO A 227 8.17 5.82 -24.75
CA PRO A 227 8.37 6.69 -25.91
C PRO A 227 9.80 6.53 -26.44
N GLY A 228 9.93 6.26 -27.73
CA GLY A 228 11.25 6.15 -28.39
C GLY A 228 11.77 4.72 -28.56
N GLY A 229 11.02 3.69 -28.17
CA GLY A 229 11.31 2.29 -28.52
C GLY A 229 11.43 1.38 -27.31
N LEU A 230 12.48 0.56 -27.28
CA LEU A 230 12.69 -0.41 -26.20
C LEU A 230 13.14 0.30 -24.91
N ALA A 231 12.52 -0.02 -23.79
CA ALA A 231 12.84 0.58 -22.49
C ALA A 231 14.22 0.16 -21.94
N LEU A 232 14.79 -0.95 -22.43
CA LEU A 232 16.08 -1.52 -21.98
C LEU A 232 16.18 -1.62 -20.44
N GLY A 233 15.07 -1.96 -19.78
CA GLY A 233 14.95 -2.10 -18.33
C GLY A 233 14.91 -0.78 -17.55
N GLY A 234 14.79 0.39 -18.20
CA GLY A 234 14.58 1.68 -17.51
C GLY A 234 15.75 2.17 -16.66
N LEU A 235 16.92 1.51 -16.73
CA LEU A 235 18.11 1.84 -15.94
C LEU A 235 18.98 2.95 -16.56
N GLY A 236 18.60 3.46 -17.73
CA GLY A 236 19.26 4.58 -18.42
C GLY A 236 20.61 4.20 -19.05
N PRO A 237 21.67 5.02 -18.89
CA PRO A 237 22.85 4.99 -19.75
C PRO A 237 23.67 3.69 -19.68
N VAL A 238 23.52 2.91 -18.60
CA VAL A 238 24.25 1.65 -18.44
C VAL A 238 23.70 0.56 -19.38
N SER A 239 22.39 0.33 -19.36
CA SER A 239 21.78 -0.69 -20.23
C SER A 239 21.75 -0.22 -21.68
N GLU A 240 21.47 1.06 -21.91
CA GLU A 240 21.57 1.69 -23.24
C GLU A 240 22.99 1.61 -23.82
N GLY A 241 24.00 1.90 -23.01
CA GLY A 241 25.41 1.83 -23.41
C GLY A 241 25.85 0.41 -23.74
N LEU A 242 25.45 -0.58 -22.93
CA LEU A 242 25.72 -1.99 -23.21
C LEU A 242 25.05 -2.45 -24.50
N PHE A 243 23.78 -2.07 -24.70
CA PHE A 243 23.04 -2.37 -25.93
C PHE A 243 23.73 -1.74 -27.15
N GLY A 244 24.08 -0.46 -27.06
CA GLY A 244 24.79 0.27 -28.12
C GLY A 244 26.17 -0.34 -28.43
N TRP A 245 26.88 -0.83 -27.43
CA TRP A 245 28.18 -1.48 -27.62
C TRP A 245 28.05 -2.87 -28.27
N ILE A 246 27.09 -3.70 -27.84
CA ILE A 246 26.91 -5.04 -28.41
C ILE A 246 26.32 -4.96 -29.82
N PHE A 247 25.19 -4.27 -29.97
CA PHE A 247 24.43 -4.28 -31.22
C PHE A 247 24.81 -3.14 -32.16
N GLY A 248 24.99 -1.94 -31.63
CA GLY A 248 25.38 -0.78 -32.43
C GLY A 248 26.80 -0.94 -32.99
N LEU A 249 27.80 -1.01 -32.11
CA LEU A 249 29.20 -1.17 -32.52
C LEU A 249 29.44 -2.54 -33.19
N GLY A 250 28.81 -3.61 -32.70
CA GLY A 250 28.87 -4.92 -33.35
C GLY A 250 28.37 -4.90 -34.80
N ALA A 251 27.25 -4.24 -35.09
CA ALA A 251 26.75 -4.09 -36.45
C ALA A 251 27.69 -3.25 -37.33
N LEU A 252 28.25 -2.15 -36.79
CA LEU A 252 29.23 -1.33 -37.53
C LEU A 252 30.49 -2.13 -37.89
N ILE A 253 31.00 -2.94 -36.96
CA ILE A 253 32.15 -3.82 -37.22
C ILE A 253 31.80 -4.87 -38.29
N ALA A 254 30.63 -5.51 -38.19
CA ALA A 254 30.20 -6.50 -39.18
C ALA A 254 30.08 -5.90 -40.59
N VAL A 255 29.51 -4.71 -40.70
CA VAL A 255 29.43 -3.97 -41.98
C VAL A 255 30.82 -3.60 -42.49
N ALA A 256 31.71 -3.11 -41.64
CA ALA A 256 33.08 -2.76 -42.03
C ALA A 256 33.86 -3.98 -42.55
N VAL A 257 33.76 -5.12 -41.87
CA VAL A 257 34.35 -6.40 -42.31
C VAL A 257 33.75 -6.86 -43.63
N TRP A 258 32.42 -6.78 -43.78
CA TRP A 258 31.74 -7.15 -45.01
C TRP A 258 32.18 -6.26 -46.19
N VAL A 259 32.24 -4.95 -46.00
CA VAL A 259 32.73 -4.01 -47.03
C VAL A 259 34.16 -4.35 -47.42
N ALA A 260 35.06 -4.51 -46.44
CA ALA A 260 36.47 -4.83 -46.69
C ALA A 260 36.64 -6.16 -47.46
N ALA A 261 35.85 -7.18 -47.13
CA ALA A 261 35.88 -8.47 -47.82
C ALA A 261 35.41 -8.39 -49.28
N HIS A 262 34.49 -7.46 -49.61
CA HIS A 262 33.88 -7.36 -50.95
C HIS A 262 34.45 -6.22 -51.83
N THR A 263 35.26 -5.32 -51.27
CA THR A 263 35.94 -4.25 -52.04
C THR A 263 37.38 -4.59 -52.45
N ALA A 264 37.97 -5.67 -51.95
CA ALA A 264 39.30 -6.13 -52.36
C ALA A 264 39.33 -6.77 -53.76
N LYS A 265 39.14 -5.95 -54.81
CA LYS A 265 39.78 -6.15 -56.12
C LYS A 265 40.98 -5.20 -56.23
N ALA A 266 41.99 -5.39 -55.39
CA ALA A 266 43.31 -4.88 -55.70
C ALA A 266 43.89 -5.79 -56.79
N LYS A 267 43.84 -5.33 -58.05
CA LYS A 267 44.63 -5.89 -59.15
C LYS A 267 46.08 -6.02 -58.65
N LYS A 268 46.59 -7.24 -58.53
CA LYS A 268 48.03 -7.48 -58.50
C LYS A 268 48.57 -7.02 -59.86
N SER A 269 49.31 -5.91 -59.86
CA SER A 269 50.29 -5.63 -60.92
C SER A 269 51.49 -6.54 -60.77
#